data_AF-A0A376F4J0-F1
#
_entry.id   AF-A0A376F4J0-F1
#
_cell.length_a   1.000
_cell.length_b   1.000
_cell.length_c   1.000
_cell.angle_alpha   90.00
_cell.angle_beta   90.00
_cell.angle_gamma   90.00
#
_symmetry.space_group_name_H-M   'P 1'
#
loop_
_entity.id
_entity.type
_entity.pdbx_description
1 polymer ?
#
loop_
_entity_poly.entity_id
_entity_poly.type
_entity_poly.pdbx_seq_one_letter_code
_entity_poly.pdbx_strand_id
1 'polypeptide(L)'
;MKRRARIAYRNLELCFPQMSEPERHDMVAKNFESVGMGLMETGMAWFWPDKRMARWSEVTGTGMEPVHTLQANQTGVLLIGVHFLTLEIGARMFGMQAPGIGVYRPNDNPVIDLIQTNGRMRSNKSMIDRKDLKGMIRALKSGEVVWYAPDHDYGPQASVFVPFFAVEEAATTTGTWMLARMSKAAIVPFVPRRKPDGSGYELMMLEPELAPPLDDAETTARWMNSVVEKCIMLAPEQYMWLHRRFKTRPQGTPSRY
;
A
#
# COMPACT_ATOMS: atom_id res chain seq x y z
N MET A 1 -5.48 -21.12 -8.15
CA MET A 1 -5.50 -19.81 -8.83
C MET A 1 -6.86 -19.39 -9.41
N LYS A 2 -7.67 -20.27 -10.02
CA LYS A 2 -9.00 -19.92 -10.61
C LYS A 2 -9.91 -19.03 -9.74
N ARG A 3 -9.99 -19.29 -8.43
CA ARG A 3 -10.78 -18.46 -7.50
C ARG A 3 -10.25 -17.02 -7.39
N ARG A 4 -8.93 -16.84 -7.35
CA ARG A 4 -8.31 -15.50 -7.27
C ARG A 4 -8.50 -14.72 -8.57
N ALA A 5 -8.44 -15.40 -9.72
CA ALA A 5 -8.69 -14.77 -11.01
C ALA A 5 -10.13 -14.23 -11.10
N ARG A 6 -11.12 -15.02 -10.64
CA ARG A 6 -12.52 -14.54 -10.54
C ARG A 6 -12.68 -13.30 -9.65
N ILE A 7 -11.92 -13.23 -8.54
CA ILE A 7 -11.95 -12.05 -7.66
C ILE A 7 -11.35 -10.83 -8.37
N ALA A 8 -10.22 -10.98 -9.06
CA ALA A 8 -9.60 -9.90 -9.82
C ALA A 8 -10.53 -9.38 -10.93
N TYR A 9 -11.13 -10.29 -11.71
CA TYR A 9 -12.15 -9.97 -12.70
C TYR A 9 -13.30 -9.16 -12.10
N ARG A 10 -13.86 -9.63 -10.99
CA ARG A 10 -14.99 -8.97 -10.33
C ARG A 10 -14.62 -7.59 -9.79
N ASN A 11 -13.42 -7.43 -9.25
CA ASN A 11 -12.95 -6.12 -8.80
C ASN A 11 -12.81 -5.14 -9.96
N LEU A 12 -12.20 -5.56 -11.07
CA LEU A 12 -12.06 -4.70 -12.25
C LEU A 12 -13.40 -4.34 -12.86
N GLU A 13 -14.36 -5.27 -12.91
CA GLU A 13 -15.73 -4.99 -13.35
C GLU A 13 -16.43 -3.95 -12.47
N LEU A 14 -16.24 -4.04 -11.15
CA LEU A 14 -16.82 -3.10 -10.18
C LEU A 14 -16.16 -1.72 -10.25
N CYS A 15 -14.83 -1.65 -10.39
CA CYS A 15 -14.09 -0.39 -10.45
C CYS A 15 -14.20 0.31 -11.81
N PHE A 16 -14.24 -0.46 -12.90
CA PHE A 16 -14.18 0.01 -14.28
C PHE A 16 -15.33 -0.60 -15.11
N PRO A 17 -16.60 -0.23 -14.84
CA PRO A 17 -17.75 -0.82 -15.52
C PRO A 17 -17.75 -0.59 -17.04
N GLN A 18 -17.03 0.43 -17.51
CA GLN A 18 -16.89 0.76 -18.93
C GLN A 18 -15.78 -0.05 -19.64
N MET A 19 -14.95 -0.79 -18.89
CA MET A 19 -13.89 -1.64 -19.47
C MET A 19 -14.52 -2.85 -20.14
N SER A 20 -14.23 -3.04 -21.43
CA SER A 20 -14.75 -4.16 -22.22
C SER A 20 -14.23 -5.50 -21.71
N GLU A 21 -14.90 -6.60 -22.07
CA GLU A 21 -14.49 -7.95 -21.67
C GLU A 21 -13.06 -8.29 -22.15
N PRO A 22 -12.67 -8.01 -23.41
CA PRO A 22 -11.30 -8.29 -23.88
C PRO A 22 -10.23 -7.47 -23.13
N GLU A 23 -10.46 -6.19 -22.88
CA GLU A 23 -9.54 -5.35 -22.10
C GLU A 23 -9.39 -5.85 -20.66
N ARG A 24 -10.51 -6.27 -20.06
CA ARG A 24 -10.52 -6.83 -18.71
C ARG A 24 -9.76 -8.15 -18.65
N HIS A 25 -9.91 -9.00 -19.67
CA HIS A 25 -9.15 -10.25 -19.78
C HIS A 25 -7.65 -9.98 -19.84
N ASP A 26 -7.21 -9.07 -20.71
CA ASP A 26 -5.81 -8.67 -20.86
C ASP A 26 -5.24 -8.08 -19.55
N MET A 27 -6.00 -7.20 -18.87
CA MET A 27 -5.62 -6.64 -17.57
C MET A 27 -5.45 -7.73 -16.50
N VAL A 28 -6.34 -8.73 -16.45
CA VAL A 28 -6.22 -9.84 -15.51
C VAL A 28 -5.03 -10.75 -15.85
N ALA A 29 -4.76 -10.99 -17.13
CA ALA A 29 -3.59 -11.76 -17.55
C ALA A 29 -2.29 -11.08 -17.07
N LYS A 30 -2.12 -9.79 -17.37
CA LYS A 30 -0.97 -8.98 -16.90
C LYS A 30 -0.87 -8.95 -15.38
N ASN A 31 -2.01 -8.87 -14.69
CA ASN A 31 -2.03 -8.91 -13.23
C ASN A 31 -1.51 -10.25 -12.67
N PHE A 32 -1.85 -11.37 -13.29
CA PHE A 32 -1.38 -12.69 -12.87
C PHE A 32 0.09 -12.94 -13.22
N GLU A 33 0.58 -12.39 -14.33
CA GLU A 33 2.01 -12.33 -14.62
C GLU A 33 2.74 -11.56 -13.51
N SER A 34 2.20 -10.40 -13.11
CA SER A 34 2.72 -9.60 -12.01
C SER A 34 2.71 -10.33 -10.66
N VAL A 35 1.73 -11.21 -10.41
CA VAL A 35 1.74 -12.08 -9.21
C VAL A 35 2.91 -13.05 -9.23
N GLY A 36 3.18 -13.67 -10.40
CA GLY A 36 4.32 -14.57 -10.57
C GLY A 36 5.65 -13.85 -10.35
N MET A 37 5.80 -12.65 -10.93
CA MET A 37 6.97 -11.79 -10.71
C MET A 37 7.12 -11.40 -9.23
N GLY A 38 6.03 -11.01 -8.55
CA GLY A 38 6.01 -10.62 -7.14
C GLY A 38 6.55 -11.70 -6.18
N LEU A 39 6.34 -12.98 -6.52
CA LEU A 39 6.91 -14.09 -5.74
C LEU A 39 8.43 -14.12 -5.82
N MET A 40 9.00 -13.97 -7.03
CA MET A 40 10.44 -13.93 -7.24
C MET A 40 11.05 -12.69 -6.59
N GLU A 41 10.36 -11.56 -6.72
CA GLU A 41 10.74 -10.26 -6.15
C GLU A 41 10.78 -10.25 -4.64
N THR A 42 9.90 -11.01 -3.98
CA THR A 42 9.97 -11.22 -2.54
C THR A 42 11.32 -11.83 -2.15
N GLY A 43 11.77 -12.85 -2.89
CA GLY A 43 13.11 -13.42 -2.70
C GLY A 43 14.23 -12.42 -3.01
N MET A 44 14.08 -11.62 -4.06
CA MET A 44 15.05 -10.57 -4.41
C MET A 44 15.18 -9.54 -3.29
N ALA A 45 14.06 -8.97 -2.83
CA ALA A 45 14.02 -7.97 -1.77
C ALA A 45 14.65 -8.48 -0.46
N TRP A 46 14.32 -9.71 -0.07
CA TRP A 46 14.75 -10.26 1.22
C TRP A 46 16.19 -10.76 1.20
N PHE A 47 16.72 -11.24 0.07
CA PHE A 47 18.02 -11.92 0.04
C PHE A 47 19.10 -11.21 -0.79
N TRP A 48 18.76 -10.29 -1.71
CA TRP A 48 19.80 -9.60 -2.49
C TRP A 48 20.62 -8.63 -1.66
N PRO A 49 21.95 -8.56 -1.86
CA PRO A 49 22.78 -7.55 -1.22
C PRO A 49 22.41 -6.14 -1.69
N ASP A 50 22.65 -5.15 -0.85
CA ASP A 50 22.31 -3.72 -1.04
C ASP A 50 22.84 -3.19 -2.37
N LYS A 51 24.10 -3.49 -2.70
CA LYS A 51 24.73 -3.11 -3.97
C LYS A 51 23.97 -3.64 -5.18
N ARG A 52 23.42 -4.86 -5.10
CA ARG A 52 22.61 -5.42 -6.19
C ARG A 52 21.27 -4.72 -6.24
N MET A 53 20.59 -4.53 -5.11
CA MET A 53 19.31 -3.83 -5.10
C MET A 53 19.43 -2.41 -5.68
N ALA A 54 20.40 -1.63 -5.21
CA ALA A 54 20.63 -0.25 -5.67
C ALA A 54 20.81 -0.13 -7.20
N ARG A 55 21.41 -1.13 -7.86
CA ARG A 55 21.58 -1.14 -9.32
C ARG A 55 20.27 -1.26 -10.11
N TRP A 56 19.24 -1.83 -9.50
CA TRP A 56 17.93 -2.05 -10.12
C TRP A 56 16.89 -1.04 -9.65
N SER A 57 17.31 -0.05 -8.86
CA SER A 57 16.41 0.85 -8.15
C SER A 57 16.63 2.30 -8.55
N GLU A 58 15.52 2.96 -8.85
CA GLU A 58 15.48 4.38 -9.17
C GLU A 58 14.42 5.06 -8.30
N VAL A 59 14.73 6.25 -7.77
CA VAL A 59 13.76 7.06 -7.03
C VAL A 59 13.30 8.19 -7.94
N THR A 60 11.99 8.33 -8.12
CA THR A 60 11.39 9.31 -9.02
C THR A 60 10.27 10.11 -8.32
N GLY A 61 9.62 11.02 -9.05
CA GLY A 61 8.62 11.94 -8.48
C GLY A 61 9.29 13.06 -7.68
N THR A 62 8.82 13.31 -6.46
CA THR A 62 9.42 14.31 -5.56
C THR A 62 10.78 13.90 -4.98
N GLY A 63 11.16 12.63 -5.16
CA GLY A 63 12.36 12.07 -4.55
C GLY A 63 12.24 11.86 -3.04
N MET A 64 13.37 11.62 -2.38
CA MET A 64 13.42 11.42 -0.92
C MET A 64 13.52 12.72 -0.12
N GLU A 65 13.77 13.85 -0.79
CA GLU A 65 14.04 15.13 -0.12
C GLU A 65 12.91 15.60 0.81
N PRO A 66 11.61 15.48 0.45
CA PRO A 66 10.54 15.83 1.37
C PRO A 66 10.54 14.95 2.63
N VAL A 67 10.81 13.65 2.51
CA VAL A 67 10.88 12.73 3.65
C VAL A 67 12.05 13.09 4.56
N HIS A 68 13.23 13.34 4.00
CA HIS A 68 14.41 13.76 4.77
C HIS A 68 14.16 15.09 5.49
N THR A 69 13.51 16.05 4.84
CA THR A 69 13.13 17.33 5.45
C THR A 69 12.17 17.14 6.63
N LEU A 70 11.15 16.29 6.47
CA LEU A 70 10.21 15.97 7.54
C LEU A 70 10.91 15.30 8.74
N GLN A 71 11.81 14.36 8.48
CA GLN A 71 12.61 13.70 9.53
C GLN A 71 13.56 14.68 10.24
N ALA A 72 14.23 15.57 9.49
CA ALA A 72 15.07 16.61 10.07
C ALA A 72 14.28 17.55 10.99
N ASN A 73 13.02 17.83 10.66
CA ASN A 73 12.10 18.61 11.47
C ASN A 73 11.41 17.82 12.60
N GLN A 74 11.76 16.54 12.79
CA GLN A 74 11.11 15.63 13.76
C GLN A 74 9.60 15.48 13.53
N THR A 75 9.13 15.69 12.30
CA THR A 75 7.76 15.46 11.90
C THR A 75 7.61 14.00 11.50
N GLY A 76 6.72 13.27 12.17
CA GLY A 76 6.41 11.89 11.81
C GLY A 76 5.88 11.78 10.38
N VAL A 77 6.20 10.67 9.72
CA VAL A 77 5.79 10.40 8.34
C VAL A 77 4.89 9.18 8.32
N LEU A 78 3.61 9.38 8.02
CA LEU A 78 2.71 8.29 7.66
C LEU A 78 2.90 7.98 6.18
N LEU A 79 3.79 7.03 5.90
CA LEU A 79 4.12 6.60 4.55
C LEU A 79 2.99 5.73 4.02
N ILE A 80 2.24 6.24 3.04
CA ILE A 80 1.09 5.55 2.45
C ILE A 80 1.57 4.67 1.30
N GLY A 81 1.56 3.37 1.53
CA GLY A 81 1.68 2.40 0.46
C GLY A 81 0.32 1.86 0.04
N VAL A 82 0.28 1.34 -1.18
CA VAL A 82 -0.84 0.55 -1.71
C VAL A 82 -0.31 -0.87 -1.92
N HIS A 83 -1.16 -1.90 -1.78
CA HIS A 83 -0.75 -3.30 -1.96
C HIS A 83 -0.48 -3.60 -3.45
N PHE A 84 0.61 -3.06 -3.98
CA PHE A 84 1.20 -3.47 -5.25
C PHE A 84 1.91 -4.80 -5.08
N LEU A 85 1.96 -5.60 -6.14
CA LEU A 85 2.63 -6.91 -6.15
C LEU A 85 4.15 -6.81 -6.04
N THR A 86 4.69 -5.60 -6.19
CA THR A 86 6.08 -5.16 -5.97
C THR A 86 6.36 -4.71 -4.53
N LEU A 87 5.42 -4.89 -3.59
CA LEU A 87 5.46 -4.34 -2.22
C LEU A 87 6.81 -4.55 -1.52
N GLU A 88 7.36 -5.78 -1.55
CA GLU A 88 8.61 -6.10 -0.85
C GLU A 88 9.82 -5.41 -1.50
N ILE A 89 9.81 -5.22 -2.83
CA ILE A 89 10.84 -4.42 -3.52
C ILE A 89 10.73 -2.96 -3.11
N GLY A 90 9.52 -2.40 -3.10
CA GLY A 90 9.27 -1.04 -2.61
C GLY A 90 9.75 -0.85 -1.18
N ALA A 91 9.51 -1.84 -0.32
CA ALA A 91 9.97 -1.85 1.06
C ALA A 91 11.47 -1.76 1.18
N ARG A 92 12.14 -2.55 0.35
CA ARG A 92 13.58 -2.61 0.30
C ARG A 92 14.16 -1.29 -0.21
N MET A 93 13.60 -0.75 -1.29
CA MET A 93 14.02 0.50 -1.92
C MET A 93 13.88 1.69 -0.97
N PHE A 94 12.71 1.85 -0.35
CA PHE A 94 12.47 2.96 0.58
C PHE A 94 13.35 2.83 1.82
N GLY A 95 13.39 1.66 2.45
CA GLY A 95 14.13 1.47 3.69
C GLY A 95 15.65 1.61 3.54
N MET A 96 16.21 1.33 2.36
CA MET A 96 17.62 1.61 2.08
C MET A 96 17.96 3.11 2.10
N GLN A 97 16.97 3.99 1.93
CA GLN A 97 17.11 5.45 1.96
C GLN A 97 16.70 6.03 3.31
N ALA A 98 15.53 5.62 3.83
CA ALA A 98 14.97 6.08 5.09
C ALA A 98 14.35 4.90 5.85
N PRO A 99 15.14 4.19 6.69
CA PRO A 99 14.62 3.06 7.47
C PRO A 99 13.39 3.43 8.30
N GLY A 100 12.28 2.75 8.06
CA GLY A 100 10.99 2.99 8.74
C GLY A 100 10.51 1.82 9.58
N ILE A 101 9.30 1.95 10.10
CA ILE A 101 8.59 0.92 10.87
C ILE A 101 7.47 0.34 10.00
N GLY A 102 7.54 -0.97 9.72
CA GLY A 102 6.55 -1.67 8.91
C GLY A 102 5.37 -2.14 9.74
N VAL A 103 4.15 -1.75 9.37
CA VAL A 103 2.92 -2.33 9.95
C VAL A 103 2.70 -3.74 9.39
N TYR A 104 2.51 -4.75 10.24
CA TYR A 104 2.31 -6.13 9.78
C TYR A 104 1.30 -6.94 10.59
N ARG A 105 0.88 -8.05 10.00
CA ARG A 105 0.23 -9.16 10.70
C ARG A 105 1.22 -10.33 10.69
N PRO A 106 1.51 -10.96 11.83
CA PRO A 106 2.29 -12.19 11.84
C PRO A 106 1.71 -13.25 10.89
N ASN A 107 2.58 -13.96 10.18
CA ASN A 107 2.17 -15.09 9.36
C ASN A 107 1.67 -16.22 10.27
N ASP A 108 0.68 -16.98 9.80
CA ASP A 108 0.16 -18.12 10.58
C ASP A 108 1.18 -19.25 10.69
N ASN A 109 2.16 -19.30 9.77
CA ASN A 109 3.32 -20.18 9.85
C ASN A 109 4.52 -19.42 10.45
N PRO A 110 5.02 -19.82 11.63
CA PRO A 110 6.11 -19.11 12.32
C PRO A 110 7.45 -19.15 11.57
N VAL A 111 7.71 -20.17 10.74
CA VAL A 111 8.92 -20.25 9.93
C VAL A 111 8.88 -19.22 8.81
N ILE A 112 7.71 -19.08 8.15
CA ILE A 112 7.51 -18.05 7.12
C ILE A 112 7.57 -16.66 7.76
N ASP A 113 6.99 -16.49 8.95
CA ASP A 113 7.04 -15.23 9.69
C ASP A 113 8.48 -14.81 10.01
N LEU A 114 9.31 -15.74 10.49
CA LEU A 114 10.73 -15.49 10.76
C LEU A 114 11.50 -15.09 9.49
N ILE A 115 11.28 -15.78 8.38
CA ILE A 115 11.94 -15.45 7.10
C ILE A 115 11.50 -14.06 6.60
N GLN A 116 10.19 -13.78 6.65
CA GLN A 116 9.62 -12.50 6.22
C GLN A 116 10.14 -11.35 7.08
N THR A 117 10.12 -11.50 8.40
CA THR A 117 10.61 -10.46 9.32
C THR A 117 12.10 -10.23 9.13
N ASN A 118 12.92 -11.28 9.08
CA ASN A 118 14.35 -11.14 8.80
C ASN A 118 14.63 -10.43 7.47
N GLY A 119 13.90 -10.78 6.40
CA GLY A 119 14.02 -10.13 5.10
C GLY A 119 13.71 -8.64 5.14
N ARG A 120 12.59 -8.27 5.77
CA ARG A 120 12.15 -6.87 5.90
C ARG A 120 13.07 -6.05 6.79
N MET A 121 13.61 -6.64 7.86
CA MET A 121 14.49 -5.96 8.83
C MET A 121 15.87 -5.59 8.27
N ARG A 122 16.23 -6.06 7.06
CA ARG A 122 17.50 -5.66 6.42
C ARG A 122 17.58 -4.19 6.01
N SER A 123 16.45 -3.52 5.85
CA SER A 123 16.35 -2.09 5.48
C SER A 123 15.41 -1.30 6.37
N ASN A 124 14.74 -1.95 7.32
CA ASN A 124 13.72 -1.30 8.15
C ASN A 124 14.12 -1.37 9.62
N LYS A 125 13.69 -0.38 10.41
CA LYS A 125 14.06 -0.24 11.82
C LYS A 125 13.41 -1.31 12.69
N SER A 126 12.12 -1.57 12.46
CA SER A 126 11.32 -2.51 13.23
C SER A 126 10.00 -2.82 12.53
N MET A 127 9.25 -3.75 13.11
CA MET A 127 7.90 -4.10 12.68
C MET A 127 6.92 -3.86 13.83
N ILE A 128 5.73 -3.37 13.52
CA ILE A 128 4.67 -3.13 14.50
C ILE A 128 3.39 -3.88 14.12
N ASP A 129 2.76 -4.55 15.08
CA ASP A 129 1.52 -5.27 14.82
C ASP A 129 0.41 -4.30 14.39
N ARG A 130 -0.36 -4.67 13.37
CA ARG A 130 -1.47 -3.87 12.83
C ARG A 130 -2.55 -3.50 13.86
N LYS A 131 -2.62 -4.23 14.99
CA LYS A 131 -3.54 -3.94 16.10
C LYS A 131 -2.97 -2.90 17.08
N ASP A 132 -1.66 -2.63 17.07
CA ASP A 132 -1.02 -1.68 17.98
C ASP A 132 -1.06 -0.24 17.45
N LEU A 133 -2.28 0.32 17.39
CA LEU A 133 -2.49 1.71 17.00
C LEU A 133 -1.76 2.69 17.93
N LYS A 134 -1.65 2.36 19.23
CA LYS A 134 -0.97 3.22 20.21
C LYS A 134 0.53 3.29 19.92
N GLY A 135 1.16 2.17 19.60
CA GLY A 135 2.56 2.12 19.20
C GLY A 135 2.81 2.89 17.90
N MET A 136 1.92 2.78 16.90
CA MET A 136 2.03 3.55 15.66
C MET A 136 1.98 5.06 15.93
N ILE A 137 1.04 5.51 16.75
CA ILE A 137 0.92 6.93 17.13
C ILE A 137 2.16 7.40 17.89
N ARG A 138 2.71 6.60 18.80
CA ARG A 138 3.94 6.94 19.53
C ARG A 138 5.13 7.08 18.58
N ALA A 139 5.30 6.15 17.66
CA ALA A 139 6.36 6.22 16.65
C ALA A 139 6.23 7.49 15.79
N LEU A 140 5.04 7.77 15.26
CA LEU A 140 4.82 8.99 14.48
C LEU A 140 5.10 10.26 15.30
N LYS A 141 4.71 10.30 16.58
CA LYS A 141 5.02 11.44 17.47
C LYS A 141 6.52 11.61 17.77
N SER A 142 7.32 10.55 17.64
CA SER A 142 8.77 10.60 17.79
C SER A 142 9.49 10.87 16.47
N GLY A 143 8.81 11.36 15.43
CA GLY A 143 9.42 11.68 14.15
C GLY A 143 9.72 10.46 13.26
N GLU A 144 9.21 9.27 13.61
CA GLU A 144 9.47 8.06 12.83
C GLU A 144 8.63 7.99 11.55
N VAL A 145 9.14 7.21 10.60
CA VAL A 145 8.37 6.80 9.42
C VAL A 145 7.59 5.54 9.77
N VAL A 146 6.26 5.57 9.65
CA VAL A 146 5.40 4.39 9.78
C VAL A 146 4.76 4.11 8.45
N TRP A 147 5.00 2.91 7.93
CA TRP A 147 4.37 2.47 6.68
C TRP A 147 3.01 1.85 6.94
N TYR A 148 2.00 2.49 6.35
CA TYR A 148 0.61 2.10 6.45
C TYR A 148 -0.04 1.93 5.07
N ALA A 149 -0.96 0.97 4.95
CA ALA A 149 -1.65 0.65 3.69
C ALA A 149 -3.19 0.65 3.90
N PRO A 150 -3.91 1.69 3.45
CA PRO A 150 -5.34 1.88 3.71
C PRO A 150 -6.29 1.23 2.68
N ASP A 151 -5.75 0.54 1.69
CA ASP A 151 -6.43 0.08 0.47
C ASP A 151 -7.13 -1.28 0.61
N HIS A 152 -7.02 -1.96 1.75
CA HIS A 152 -7.69 -3.23 2.00
C HIS A 152 -8.99 -3.09 2.81
N ASP A 153 -9.91 -4.03 2.57
CA ASP A 153 -11.13 -4.20 3.39
C ASP A 153 -10.85 -4.94 4.71
N TYR A 154 -10.99 -4.21 5.82
CA TYR A 154 -10.77 -4.70 7.19
C TYR A 154 -12.05 -5.08 7.95
N GLY A 155 -13.21 -5.11 7.27
CA GLY A 155 -14.50 -5.35 7.91
C GLY A 155 -15.21 -4.07 8.35
N PRO A 156 -16.41 -4.20 8.95
CA PRO A 156 -17.24 -3.04 9.31
C PRO A 156 -16.74 -2.33 10.57
N GLN A 157 -15.98 -3.01 11.44
CA GLN A 157 -15.43 -2.43 12.65
C GLN A 157 -14.24 -1.53 12.29
N ALA A 158 -14.41 -0.21 12.43
CA ALA A 158 -13.46 0.84 12.01
C ALA A 158 -13.36 1.10 10.50
N SER A 159 -14.47 0.91 9.78
CA SER A 159 -14.60 1.39 8.40
C SER A 159 -15.80 2.33 8.25
N VAL A 160 -15.68 3.27 7.34
CA VAL A 160 -16.79 4.06 6.77
C VAL A 160 -17.07 3.57 5.35
N PHE A 161 -18.26 3.87 4.82
CA PHE A 161 -18.61 3.56 3.44
C PHE A 161 -18.44 4.81 2.59
N VAL A 162 -17.42 4.83 1.74
CA VAL A 162 -17.09 5.95 0.85
C VAL A 162 -16.71 5.45 -0.55
N PRO A 163 -16.78 6.30 -1.58
CA PRO A 163 -16.48 5.89 -2.94
C PRO A 163 -15.06 5.39 -3.12
N PHE A 164 -14.89 4.32 -3.90
CA PHE A 164 -13.61 3.82 -4.38
C PHE A 164 -13.78 3.35 -5.83
N PHE A 165 -13.20 4.10 -6.77
CA PHE A 165 -13.52 4.07 -8.20
C PHE A 165 -15.04 4.16 -8.40
N ALA A 166 -15.63 3.35 -9.28
CA ALA A 166 -17.07 3.33 -9.53
C ALA A 166 -17.91 2.63 -8.44
N VAL A 167 -17.31 2.24 -7.31
CA VAL A 167 -18.04 1.66 -6.16
C VAL A 167 -18.31 2.74 -5.13
N GLU A 168 -19.54 3.26 -5.12
CA GLU A 168 -19.98 4.37 -4.24
C GLU A 168 -19.85 4.08 -2.73
N GLU A 169 -20.07 2.82 -2.33
CA GLU A 169 -20.06 2.40 -0.93
C GLU A 169 -19.04 1.28 -0.70
N ALA A 170 -17.76 1.64 -0.72
CA ALA A 170 -16.66 0.75 -0.35
C ALA A 170 -16.31 0.91 1.13
N ALA A 171 -16.19 -0.19 1.87
CA ALA A 171 -15.70 -0.15 3.24
C ALA A 171 -14.23 0.30 3.23
N THR A 172 -13.95 1.47 3.77
CA THR A 172 -12.60 2.05 3.86
C THR A 172 -12.26 2.34 5.32
N THR A 173 -11.05 1.92 5.72
CA THR A 173 -10.55 2.06 7.09
C THR A 173 -10.48 3.52 7.54
N THR A 174 -10.89 3.79 8.78
CA THR A 174 -10.74 5.10 9.41
C THR A 174 -9.34 5.29 10.05
N GLY A 175 -8.44 4.31 9.89
CA GLY A 175 -7.12 4.33 10.50
C GLY A 175 -6.24 5.51 10.07
N THR A 176 -6.31 5.96 8.80
CA THR A 176 -5.58 7.15 8.34
C THR A 176 -5.96 8.39 9.16
N TRP A 177 -7.27 8.62 9.33
CA TRP A 177 -7.79 9.73 10.13
C TRP A 177 -7.29 9.67 11.56
N MET A 178 -7.41 8.50 12.20
CA MET A 178 -6.97 8.29 13.58
C MET A 178 -5.47 8.57 13.73
N LEU A 179 -4.64 7.97 12.87
CA LEU A 179 -3.18 8.08 12.95
C LEU A 179 -2.73 9.52 12.71
N ALA A 180 -3.13 10.12 11.59
CA ALA A 180 -2.69 11.48 11.23
C ALA A 180 -3.20 12.54 12.21
N ARG A 181 -4.47 12.45 12.67
CA ARG A 181 -5.02 13.40 13.64
C ARG A 181 -4.34 13.32 15.00
N MET A 182 -4.05 12.11 15.49
CA MET A 182 -3.46 11.93 16.82
C MET A 182 -1.95 12.21 16.85
N SER A 183 -1.23 11.95 15.77
CA SER A 183 0.22 12.16 15.69
C SER A 183 0.63 13.50 15.09
N LYS A 184 -0.24 14.15 14.30
CA LYS A 184 0.09 15.29 13.44
C LYS A 184 1.18 14.97 12.41
N ALA A 185 1.28 13.70 12.01
CA ALA A 185 2.21 13.26 10.98
C ALA A 185 1.83 13.83 9.60
N ALA A 186 2.85 14.11 8.80
CA ALA A 186 2.68 14.32 7.37
C ALA A 186 2.33 13.00 6.69
N ILE A 187 1.51 13.05 5.65
CA ILE A 187 1.12 11.88 4.86
C ILE A 187 1.93 11.90 3.57
N VAL A 188 2.69 10.84 3.29
CA VAL A 188 3.53 10.76 2.09
C VAL A 188 3.17 9.50 1.30
N PRO A 189 2.45 9.61 0.19
CA PRO A 189 2.18 8.47 -0.66
C PRO A 189 3.39 8.08 -1.51
N PHE A 190 3.52 6.80 -1.81
CA PHE A 190 4.53 6.32 -2.74
C PHE A 190 4.05 5.10 -3.54
N VAL A 191 4.62 4.91 -4.71
CA VAL A 191 4.30 3.80 -5.62
C VAL A 191 5.58 3.09 -6.05
N PRO A 192 5.81 1.86 -5.57
CA PRO A 192 6.85 0.99 -6.12
C PRO A 192 6.31 0.28 -7.36
N ARG A 193 6.90 0.51 -8.54
CA ARG A 193 6.48 -0.16 -9.78
C ARG A 193 7.67 -0.65 -10.59
N ARG A 194 7.43 -1.65 -11.43
CA ARG A 194 8.38 -2.07 -12.46
C ARG A 194 8.47 -1.00 -13.55
N LYS A 195 9.67 -0.78 -14.08
CA LYS A 195 9.87 0.03 -15.27
C LYS A 195 9.34 -0.71 -16.51
N PRO A 196 8.63 -0.02 -17.43
CA PRO A 196 8.04 -0.66 -18.62
C PRO A 196 9.05 -1.36 -19.53
N ASP A 197 10.31 -0.92 -19.53
CA ASP A 197 11.40 -1.47 -20.32
C ASP A 197 12.10 -2.69 -19.67
N GLY A 198 11.68 -3.08 -18.46
CA GLY A 198 12.29 -4.17 -17.71
C GLY A 198 13.67 -3.85 -17.12
N SER A 199 14.13 -2.61 -17.16
CA SER A 199 15.46 -2.20 -16.65
C SER A 199 15.55 -2.13 -15.13
N GLY A 200 14.41 -2.28 -14.42
CA GLY A 200 14.36 -2.33 -12.97
C GLY A 200 13.07 -1.76 -12.40
N TYR A 201 13.19 -1.07 -11.26
CA TYR A 201 12.08 -0.60 -10.45
C TYR A 201 12.19 0.90 -10.17
N GLU A 202 11.04 1.55 -10.13
CA GLU A 202 10.88 2.92 -9.67
C GLU A 202 10.20 2.93 -8.30
N LEU A 203 10.76 3.70 -7.38
CA LEU A 203 10.12 4.14 -6.15
C LEU A 203 9.65 5.57 -6.40
N MET A 204 8.43 5.71 -6.89
CA MET A 204 7.85 7.01 -7.18
C MET A 204 7.31 7.62 -5.89
N MET A 205 7.98 8.65 -5.40
CA MET A 205 7.53 9.44 -4.25
C MET A 205 6.54 10.50 -4.73
N LEU A 206 5.37 10.57 -4.11
CA LEU A 206 4.36 11.57 -4.44
C LEU A 206 4.45 12.78 -3.50
N GLU A 207 3.74 13.85 -3.85
CA GLU A 207 3.69 15.07 -3.05
C GLU A 207 3.23 14.76 -1.62
N PRO A 208 3.95 15.25 -0.59
CA PRO A 208 3.53 15.11 0.80
C PRO A 208 2.28 15.95 1.05
N GLU A 209 1.32 15.38 1.76
CA GLU A 209 0.19 16.12 2.31
C GLU A 209 0.51 16.53 3.75
N LEU A 210 0.67 17.84 3.96
CA LEU A 210 1.00 18.44 5.25
C LEU A 210 -0.25 18.89 6.03
N ALA A 211 -1.37 19.07 5.33
CA ALA A 211 -2.64 19.49 5.91
C ALA A 211 -3.78 18.59 5.39
N PRO A 212 -3.74 17.27 5.65
CA PRO A 212 -4.78 16.38 5.20
C PRO A 212 -6.13 16.77 5.82
N PRO A 213 -7.26 16.56 5.12
CA PRO A 213 -8.57 16.81 5.69
C PRO A 213 -8.80 15.81 6.83
N LEU A 214 -8.97 16.31 8.06
CA LEU A 214 -9.05 15.50 9.29
C LEU A 214 -10.26 15.83 10.17
N ASP A 215 -11.24 16.56 9.64
CA ASP A 215 -12.47 16.98 10.34
C ASP A 215 -13.20 15.77 10.94
N ASP A 216 -13.41 14.76 10.10
CA ASP A 216 -14.02 13.49 10.46
C ASP A 216 -13.44 12.32 9.64
N ALA A 217 -13.79 11.11 10.06
CA ALA A 217 -13.28 9.88 9.46
C ALA A 217 -13.77 9.64 8.02
N GLU A 218 -14.99 10.08 7.69
CA GLU A 218 -15.59 9.89 6.36
C GLU A 218 -14.92 10.80 5.33
N THR A 219 -14.79 12.08 5.65
CA THR A 219 -14.09 13.08 4.85
C THR A 219 -12.66 12.64 4.55
N THR A 220 -11.93 12.20 5.59
CA THR A 220 -10.55 11.71 5.44
C THR A 220 -10.48 10.44 4.58
N ALA A 221 -11.38 9.48 4.81
CA ALA A 221 -11.39 8.22 4.08
C ALA A 221 -11.71 8.40 2.59
N ARG A 222 -12.63 9.32 2.27
CA ARG A 222 -12.98 9.69 0.88
C ARG A 222 -11.78 10.29 0.17
N TRP A 223 -11.11 11.26 0.79
CA TRP A 223 -9.87 11.85 0.26
C TRP A 223 -8.76 10.79 0.09
N MET A 224 -8.57 9.93 1.09
CA MET A 224 -7.56 8.87 1.04
C MET A 224 -7.84 7.85 -0.07
N ASN A 225 -9.11 7.50 -0.33
CA ASN A 225 -9.46 6.67 -1.48
C ASN A 225 -9.06 7.34 -2.79
N SER A 226 -9.27 8.65 -2.97
CA SER A 226 -8.81 9.37 -4.16
C SER A 226 -7.28 9.36 -4.32
N VAL A 227 -6.52 9.40 -3.22
CA VAL A 227 -5.05 9.23 -3.23
C VAL A 227 -4.67 7.82 -3.67
N VAL A 228 -5.33 6.80 -3.11
CA VAL A 228 -5.09 5.38 -3.47
C VAL A 228 -5.45 5.12 -4.93
N GLU A 229 -6.56 5.66 -5.44
CA GLU A 229 -6.96 5.53 -6.85
C GLU A 229 -5.89 6.10 -7.78
N LYS A 230 -5.40 7.31 -7.50
CA LYS A 230 -4.29 7.92 -8.24
C LYS A 230 -3.06 7.02 -8.24
N CYS A 231 -2.72 6.45 -7.08
CA CYS A 231 -1.60 5.52 -6.97
C CYS A 231 -1.81 4.27 -7.84
N ILE A 232 -2.96 3.61 -7.73
CA ILE A 232 -3.31 2.42 -8.53
C ILE A 232 -3.20 2.69 -10.02
N MET A 233 -3.68 3.85 -10.49
CA MET A 233 -3.66 4.21 -11.90
C MET A 233 -2.24 4.42 -12.48
N LEU A 234 -1.20 4.53 -11.64
CA LEU A 234 0.19 4.60 -12.10
C LEU A 234 0.76 3.25 -12.56
N ALA A 235 0.15 2.13 -12.16
CA ALA A 235 0.50 0.76 -12.56
C ALA A 235 -0.66 -0.22 -12.25
N PRO A 236 -1.85 -0.07 -12.86
CA PRO A 236 -3.06 -0.79 -12.45
C PRO A 236 -2.90 -2.31 -12.54
N GLU A 237 -2.13 -2.82 -13.49
CA GLU A 237 -1.81 -4.23 -13.65
C GLU A 237 -0.97 -4.78 -12.48
N GLN A 238 -0.29 -3.93 -11.72
CA GLN A 238 0.55 -4.33 -10.59
C GLN A 238 -0.18 -4.28 -9.25
N TYR A 239 -1.40 -3.74 -9.18
CA TYR A 239 -2.20 -3.70 -7.95
C TYR A 239 -2.71 -5.10 -7.55
N MET A 240 -2.82 -5.40 -6.25
CA MET A 240 -3.29 -6.69 -5.75
C MET A 240 -4.83 -6.85 -5.89
N TRP A 241 -5.32 -6.90 -7.13
CA TRP A 241 -6.72 -7.17 -7.48
C TRP A 241 -7.23 -8.52 -6.95
N LEU A 242 -6.37 -9.38 -6.40
CA LEU A 242 -6.69 -10.69 -5.83
C LEU A 242 -7.35 -10.61 -4.44
N HIS A 243 -7.35 -9.43 -3.80
CA HIS A 243 -8.03 -9.19 -2.53
C HIS A 243 -9.53 -8.98 -2.74
N ARG A 244 -10.35 -9.47 -1.81
CA ARG A 244 -11.80 -9.18 -1.83
C ARG A 244 -12.05 -7.78 -1.25
N ARG A 245 -11.69 -6.74 -2.02
CA ARG A 245 -11.78 -5.32 -1.65
C ARG A 245 -13.18 -4.84 -1.27
N PHE A 246 -14.24 -5.49 -1.78
CA PHE A 246 -15.63 -5.06 -1.62
C PHE A 246 -16.50 -6.10 -0.88
N LYS A 247 -15.89 -6.89 0.02
CA LYS A 247 -16.61 -8.00 0.71
C LYS A 247 -17.54 -7.45 1.78
N THR A 248 -17.12 -6.37 2.44
CA THR A 248 -17.89 -5.61 3.42
C THR A 248 -18.72 -4.57 2.68
N ARG A 249 -19.98 -4.46 3.09
CA ARG A 249 -21.00 -3.66 2.44
C ARG A 249 -22.03 -3.20 3.48
N PRO A 250 -22.81 -2.14 3.20
CA PRO A 250 -23.92 -1.75 4.05
C PRO A 250 -24.90 -2.90 4.27
N GLN A 251 -25.62 -2.83 5.38
CA GLN A 251 -26.66 -3.82 5.70
C GLN A 251 -27.75 -3.78 4.62
N GLY A 252 -28.19 -4.95 4.14
CA GLY A 252 -29.20 -5.06 3.09
C GLY A 252 -28.63 -5.08 1.66
N THR A 253 -27.37 -4.71 1.45
CA THR A 253 -26.74 -4.82 0.11
C THR A 253 -26.46 -6.29 -0.24
N PRO A 254 -26.70 -6.76 -1.48
CA PRO A 254 -26.30 -8.09 -1.94
C PRO A 254 -24.78 -8.31 -1.96
N SER A 255 -24.33 -9.57 -1.92
CA SER A 255 -22.90 -9.89 -2.05
C SER A 255 -22.35 -9.41 -3.39
N ARG A 256 -21.17 -8.77 -3.34
CA ARG A 256 -20.43 -8.36 -4.54
C ARG A 256 -19.51 -9.45 -5.10
N TYR A 257 -19.36 -10.59 -4.40
CA TYR A 257 -18.59 -11.78 -4.82
C TYR A 257 -19.38 -13.07 -4.66
#